data_AF-A0A7S6VN82-F1
#
_entry.id   AF-A0A7S6VN82-F1
#
_cell.length_a   1.000
_cell.length_b   1.000
_cell.length_c   1.000
_cell.angle_alpha   90.00
_cell.angle_beta   90.00
_cell.angle_gamma   90.00
#
_symmetry.space_group_name_H-M   'P 1'
#
loop_
_entity.id
_entity.type
_entity.pdbx_description
1 polymer ?
#
loop_
_entity_poly.entity_id
_entity_poly.type
_entity_poly.pdbx_seq_one_letter_code
_entity_poly.pdbx_strand_id
1 'polypeptide(L)'
;MATIRELYQNAGNPNLTHWKDIKILSIAEASLLTCAINPIDYEFDYNSNLVFQLKHKKPINWMDCLMLMRALVEAIATQELKSPLIVLERENDFGYYGESIEQSRTGIDDIDTMSYPKTKIHREELKEWLKKRDYFEQQLSVIDVESTLEKAKSFYPHNNEISLLPEPTYTTPALDALNGVVQEFWINYDPESNLPIPKQSVVEEWIKENYPDVQGAAMRTYIDKICRHPIAKGGRIKKINP
;
A
#
# COMPACT_ATOMS: atom_id res chain seq x y z
N MET A 1 -7.34 0.23 -1.29
CA MET A 1 -6.88 -0.07 -2.66
C MET A 1 -5.41 -0.45 -2.56
N ALA A 2 -4.91 -1.35 -3.41
CA ALA A 2 -3.48 -1.71 -3.38
C ALA A 2 -2.61 -0.47 -3.64
N THR A 3 -1.43 -0.42 -3.04
CA THR A 3 -0.49 0.68 -3.29
C THR A 3 0.06 0.59 -4.71
N ILE A 4 0.53 1.71 -5.26
CA ILE A 4 1.16 1.73 -6.60
C ILE A 4 2.34 0.75 -6.66
N ARG A 5 3.11 0.63 -5.58
CA ARG A 5 4.23 -0.33 -5.52
C ARG A 5 3.76 -1.78 -5.59
N GLU A 6 2.70 -2.14 -4.87
CA GLU A 6 2.10 -3.48 -4.95
C GLU A 6 1.57 -3.77 -6.36
N LEU A 7 0.88 -2.81 -6.98
CA LEU A 7 0.35 -2.95 -8.34
C LEU A 7 1.48 -3.20 -9.35
N TYR A 8 2.56 -2.42 -9.27
CA TYR A 8 3.73 -2.58 -10.14
C TYR A 8 4.45 -3.91 -9.90
N GLN A 9 4.60 -4.32 -8.64
CA GLN A 9 5.20 -5.60 -8.30
C GLN A 9 4.38 -6.78 -8.84
N ASN A 10 3.04 -6.73 -8.70
CA ASN A 10 2.14 -7.76 -9.21
C ASN A 10 2.23 -7.90 -10.73
N ALA A 11 2.40 -6.78 -11.45
CA ALA A 11 2.55 -6.75 -12.90
C ALA A 11 3.97 -7.11 -13.39
N GLY A 12 4.91 -7.43 -12.49
CA GLY A 12 6.29 -7.76 -12.84
C GLY A 12 7.17 -6.56 -13.18
N ASN A 13 6.85 -5.38 -12.64
CA ASN A 13 7.55 -4.11 -12.85
C ASN A 13 7.76 -3.76 -14.34
N PRO A 14 6.67 -3.59 -15.10
CA PRO A 14 6.76 -3.30 -16.52
C PRO A 14 7.47 -1.96 -16.78
N ASN A 15 8.23 -1.90 -17.88
CA ASN A 15 8.92 -0.68 -18.27
C ASN A 15 7.95 0.31 -18.95
N LEU A 16 7.46 1.28 -18.19
CA LEU A 16 6.56 2.35 -18.66
C LEU A 16 7.27 3.71 -18.83
N THR A 17 8.61 3.72 -18.87
CA THR A 17 9.40 4.97 -18.91
C THR A 17 9.18 5.81 -20.17
N HIS A 18 8.68 5.22 -21.25
CA HIS A 18 8.32 5.93 -22.49
C HIS A 18 7.15 6.91 -22.31
N TRP A 19 6.36 6.76 -21.24
CA TRP A 19 5.31 7.71 -20.87
C TRP A 19 5.81 8.87 -20.00
N LYS A 20 7.08 8.88 -19.55
CA LYS A 20 7.56 9.81 -18.50
C LYS A 20 7.37 11.30 -18.85
N ASP A 21 7.45 11.64 -20.13
CA ASP A 21 7.42 13.02 -20.61
C ASP A 21 6.00 13.54 -20.89
N ILE A 22 4.98 12.67 -20.82
CA ILE A 22 3.58 13.02 -21.08
C ILE A 22 2.95 13.72 -19.86
N LYS A 23 2.67 15.02 -20.00
CA LYS A 23 2.17 15.89 -18.90
C LYS A 23 0.65 15.86 -18.71
N ILE A 24 -0.09 15.58 -19.79
CA ILE A 24 -1.56 15.53 -19.78
C ILE A 24 -1.96 14.12 -20.19
N LEU A 25 -2.76 13.48 -19.36
CA LEU A 25 -3.21 12.11 -19.55
C LEU A 25 -4.73 12.11 -19.63
N SER A 26 -5.31 11.20 -20.40
CA SER A 26 -6.72 10.85 -20.22
C SER A 26 -6.93 10.13 -18.89
N ILE A 27 -8.18 10.10 -18.41
CA ILE A 27 -8.53 9.25 -17.26
C ILE A 27 -8.14 7.79 -17.55
N ALA A 28 -8.35 7.34 -18.79
CA ALA A 28 -7.97 6.00 -19.20
C ALA A 28 -6.46 5.75 -19.07
N GLU A 29 -5.62 6.59 -19.68
CA GLU A 29 -4.16 6.45 -19.62
C GLU A 29 -3.64 6.58 -18.19
N ALA A 30 -4.18 7.52 -17.41
CA ALA A 30 -3.82 7.71 -16.01
C ALA A 30 -4.10 6.47 -15.17
N SER A 31 -5.29 5.87 -15.31
CA SER A 31 -5.65 4.65 -14.58
C SER A 31 -4.79 3.46 -14.99
N LEU A 32 -4.59 3.26 -16.29
CA LEU A 32 -3.76 2.17 -16.81
C LEU A 32 -2.31 2.28 -16.30
N LEU A 33 -1.69 3.46 -16.40
CA LEU A 33 -0.32 3.69 -15.92
C LEU A 33 -0.20 3.52 -14.41
N THR A 34 -1.19 3.97 -13.63
CA THR A 34 -1.20 3.80 -12.16
C THR A 34 -1.29 2.32 -11.79
N CYS A 35 -2.02 1.52 -12.57
CA CYS A 35 -2.18 0.08 -12.38
C CYS A 35 -1.11 -0.77 -13.08
N ALA A 36 0.00 -0.17 -13.54
CA ALA A 36 1.10 -0.84 -14.23
C ALA A 36 0.68 -1.54 -15.55
N ILE A 37 -0.30 -0.99 -16.25
CA ILE A 37 -0.76 -1.47 -17.56
C ILE A 37 -0.33 -0.44 -18.62
N ASN A 38 0.26 -0.89 -19.72
CA ASN A 38 0.68 0.01 -20.80
C ASN A 38 -0.55 0.47 -21.62
N PRO A 39 -0.86 1.78 -21.69
CA PRO A 39 -1.99 2.26 -22.48
C PRO A 39 -1.88 1.96 -23.98
N ILE A 40 -0.68 1.76 -24.51
CA ILE A 40 -0.46 1.41 -25.93
C ILE A 40 -1.12 0.06 -26.30
N ASP A 41 -1.31 -0.83 -25.33
CA ASP A 41 -1.91 -2.15 -25.57
C ASP A 41 -3.44 -2.09 -25.80
N TYR A 42 -4.03 -0.89 -25.76
CA TYR A 42 -5.46 -0.64 -25.82
C TYR A 42 -5.80 0.40 -26.88
N GLU A 43 -6.97 0.24 -27.48
CA GLU A 43 -7.54 1.22 -28.40
C GLU A 43 -8.46 2.18 -27.63
N PHE A 44 -8.41 3.46 -28.02
CA PHE A 44 -9.22 4.55 -27.47
C PHE A 44 -10.05 5.28 -28.54
N ASP A 45 -10.23 4.65 -29.71
CA ASP A 45 -11.02 5.21 -30.81
C ASP A 45 -12.53 5.21 -30.48
N TYR A 46 -13.33 5.84 -31.36
CA TYR A 46 -14.78 6.01 -31.16
C TYR A 46 -15.56 4.70 -31.04
N ASN A 47 -15.09 3.60 -31.65
CA ASN A 47 -15.77 2.32 -31.63
C ASN A 47 -15.25 1.38 -30.53
N SER A 48 -14.11 1.71 -29.93
CA SER A 48 -13.45 0.92 -28.91
C SER A 48 -14.03 1.21 -27.52
N ASN A 49 -14.47 0.15 -26.84
CA ASN A 49 -14.89 0.23 -25.45
C ASN A 49 -13.77 -0.31 -24.55
N LEU A 50 -13.03 0.58 -23.90
CA LEU A 50 -11.93 0.22 -23.03
C LEU A 50 -12.36 -0.69 -21.88
N VAL A 51 -13.54 -0.44 -21.28
CA VAL A 51 -14.08 -1.28 -20.20
C VAL A 51 -14.32 -2.70 -20.70
N PHE A 52 -14.85 -2.85 -21.92
CA PHE A 52 -15.02 -4.16 -22.56
C PHE A 52 -13.66 -4.82 -22.83
N GLN A 53 -12.69 -4.09 -23.40
CA GLN A 53 -11.34 -4.61 -23.64
C GLN A 53 -10.68 -5.12 -22.36
N LEU A 54 -10.78 -4.38 -21.25
CA LEU A 54 -10.24 -4.77 -19.95
C LEU A 54 -10.94 -6.01 -19.37
N LYS A 55 -12.27 -6.05 -19.42
CA LYS A 55 -13.06 -7.21 -18.97
C LYS A 55 -12.81 -8.46 -19.79
N HIS A 56 -12.44 -8.32 -21.07
CA HIS A 56 -12.12 -9.42 -21.96
C HIS A 56 -10.67 -9.89 -21.81
N LYS A 57 -9.68 -9.00 -21.96
CA LYS A 57 -8.25 -9.33 -21.87
C LYS A 57 -7.82 -9.70 -20.44
N LYS A 58 -8.46 -9.11 -19.43
CA LYS A 58 -8.19 -9.31 -17.99
C LYS A 58 -6.69 -9.28 -17.65
N PRO A 59 -5.94 -8.23 -18.01
CA PRO A 59 -4.54 -8.10 -17.58
C PRO A 59 -4.45 -8.08 -16.04
N ILE A 60 -3.25 -8.28 -15.50
CA ILE A 60 -3.01 -8.06 -14.07
C ILE A 60 -3.48 -6.64 -13.69
N ASN A 61 -4.12 -6.50 -12.52
CA ASN A 61 -4.69 -5.25 -11.99
C ASN A 61 -5.87 -4.64 -12.81
N TRP A 62 -6.51 -5.39 -13.71
CA TRP A 62 -7.63 -4.86 -14.51
C TRP A 62 -8.81 -4.34 -13.66
N MET A 63 -9.09 -4.99 -12.52
CA MET A 63 -10.14 -4.56 -11.60
C MET A 63 -9.78 -3.23 -10.92
N ASP A 64 -8.55 -3.11 -10.43
CA ASP A 64 -8.04 -1.87 -9.84
C ASP A 64 -8.09 -0.73 -10.86
N CYS A 65 -7.74 -1.01 -12.12
CA CYS A 65 -7.80 -0.03 -13.20
C CYS A 65 -9.23 0.47 -13.43
N LEU A 66 -10.23 -0.42 -13.47
CA LEU A 66 -11.63 -0.01 -13.62
C LEU A 66 -12.14 0.80 -12.42
N MET A 67 -11.75 0.40 -11.20
CA MET A 67 -12.14 1.13 -9.99
C MET A 67 -11.46 2.50 -9.93
N LEU A 68 -10.21 2.60 -10.38
CA LEU A 68 -9.51 3.88 -10.44
C LEU A 68 -10.12 4.81 -11.49
N MET A 69 -10.52 4.30 -12.66
CA MET A 69 -11.28 5.10 -13.65
C MET A 69 -12.56 5.68 -13.04
N ARG A 70 -13.32 4.86 -12.30
CA ARG A 70 -14.53 5.31 -11.60
C ARG A 70 -14.21 6.39 -10.56
N ALA A 71 -13.19 6.16 -9.74
CA ALA A 71 -12.79 7.08 -8.69
C ALA A 71 -12.27 8.43 -9.23
N LEU A 72 -11.55 8.43 -10.35
CA LEU A 72 -11.08 9.66 -11.00
C LEU A 72 -12.23 10.46 -11.59
N VAL A 73 -13.22 9.82 -12.21
CA VAL A 73 -14.42 10.52 -12.68
C VAL A 73 -15.19 11.14 -11.52
N GLU A 74 -15.39 10.38 -10.44
CA GLU A 74 -16.04 10.89 -9.23
C GLU A 74 -15.29 12.10 -8.67
N ALA A 75 -13.95 12.02 -8.56
CA ALA A 75 -13.14 13.11 -8.08
C ALA A 75 -13.20 14.37 -8.95
N ILE A 76 -13.35 14.23 -10.27
CA ILE A 76 -13.52 15.38 -11.18
C ILE A 76 -14.92 15.99 -10.98
N ALA A 77 -15.95 15.15 -10.91
CA ALA A 77 -17.34 15.56 -10.72
C ALA A 77 -17.58 16.23 -9.36
N THR A 78 -16.87 15.81 -8.30
CA THR A 78 -16.90 16.44 -6.97
C THR A 78 -15.90 17.59 -6.82
N GLN A 79 -15.18 17.95 -7.89
CA GLN A 79 -14.17 19.00 -7.94
C GLN A 79 -12.95 18.79 -7.03
N GLU A 80 -12.73 17.57 -6.54
CA GLU A 80 -11.52 17.19 -5.79
C GLU A 80 -10.28 17.08 -6.67
N LEU A 81 -10.47 16.75 -7.95
CA LEU A 81 -9.41 16.62 -8.95
C LEU A 81 -9.66 17.59 -10.10
N LYS A 82 -8.70 18.47 -10.37
CA LYS A 82 -8.81 19.42 -11.47
C LYS A 82 -8.65 18.73 -12.82
N SER A 83 -9.51 19.08 -13.77
CA SER A 83 -9.47 18.58 -15.14
C SER A 83 -9.39 19.75 -16.11
N PRO A 84 -8.35 19.83 -16.97
CA PRO A 84 -8.25 20.85 -18.02
C PRO A 84 -9.24 20.64 -19.18
N LEU A 85 -9.81 19.44 -19.32
CA LEU A 85 -10.77 19.12 -20.37
C LEU A 85 -11.69 18.00 -19.90
N ILE A 86 -12.98 18.28 -19.79
CA ILE A 86 -14.02 17.31 -19.46
C ILE A 86 -14.88 17.08 -20.70
N VAL A 87 -15.00 15.81 -21.10
CA VAL A 87 -15.83 15.40 -22.23
C VAL A 87 -16.89 14.44 -21.75
N LEU A 88 -18.15 14.75 -22.03
CA LEU A 88 -19.31 13.91 -21.74
C LEU A 88 -19.82 13.29 -23.04
N GLU A 89 -20.20 12.02 -22.98
CA GLU A 89 -20.85 11.28 -24.05
C GLU A 89 -22.33 11.12 -23.69
N ARG A 90 -23.18 11.85 -24.40
CA ARG A 90 -24.63 11.93 -24.15
C ARG A 90 -25.41 11.37 -25.32
N GLU A 91 -26.69 11.09 -25.05
CA GLU A 91 -27.66 10.64 -26.04
C GLU A 91 -28.82 11.63 -26.07
N ASN A 92 -29.31 11.95 -27.27
CA ASN A 92 -30.54 12.69 -27.49
C ASN A 92 -31.33 12.05 -28.64
N ASP A 93 -32.45 12.67 -29.04
CA ASP A 93 -33.31 12.17 -30.12
C ASP A 93 -32.60 12.02 -31.48
N PHE A 94 -31.43 12.64 -31.66
CA PHE A 94 -30.61 12.57 -32.87
C PHE A 94 -29.42 11.60 -32.75
N GLY A 95 -29.26 10.93 -31.61
CA GLY A 95 -28.26 9.91 -31.34
C GLY A 95 -27.18 10.33 -30.34
N TYR A 96 -26.04 9.63 -30.39
CA TYR A 96 -24.91 9.88 -29.51
C TYR A 96 -24.09 11.10 -29.96
N TYR A 97 -23.75 11.96 -29.01
CA TYR A 97 -22.87 13.10 -29.23
C TYR A 97 -21.93 13.30 -28.05
N GLY A 98 -20.77 13.90 -28.33
CA GLY A 98 -19.80 14.31 -27.32
C GLY A 98 -19.89 15.82 -27.09
N GLU A 99 -19.93 16.25 -25.83
CA GLU A 99 -19.83 17.67 -25.47
C GLU A 99 -18.65 17.93 -24.53
N SER A 100 -18.02 19.09 -24.68
CA SER A 100 -17.00 19.58 -23.76
C SER A 100 -17.64 20.58 -22.80
N ILE A 101 -17.44 20.39 -21.51
CA ILE A 101 -17.97 21.28 -20.48
C ILE A 101 -16.88 21.79 -19.55
N GLU A 102 -17.15 22.94 -18.93
CA GLU A 102 -16.30 23.46 -17.86
C GLU A 102 -16.49 22.66 -16.57
N GLN A 103 -15.42 22.51 -15.79
CA GLN A 103 -15.47 21.76 -14.52
C GLN A 103 -16.47 22.34 -13.51
N SER A 104 -16.64 23.67 -13.49
CA SER A 104 -17.62 24.36 -12.65
C SER A 104 -19.08 23.94 -12.93
N ARG A 105 -19.35 23.40 -14.13
CA ARG A 105 -20.67 22.95 -14.58
C ARG A 105 -20.85 21.44 -14.51
N THR A 106 -19.82 20.71 -14.12
CA THR A 106 -19.85 19.25 -13.96
C THR A 106 -20.41 18.91 -12.57
N GLY A 107 -21.25 17.88 -12.49
CA GLY A 107 -21.79 17.38 -11.22
C GLY A 107 -21.81 15.86 -11.14
N ILE A 108 -22.38 15.35 -10.04
CA ILE A 108 -22.51 13.91 -9.75
C ILE A 108 -23.32 13.20 -10.85
N ASP A 109 -24.30 13.89 -11.44
CA ASP A 109 -25.15 13.34 -12.52
C ASP A 109 -24.35 13.05 -13.81
N ASP A 110 -23.18 13.66 -13.97
CA ASP A 110 -22.34 13.49 -15.16
C ASP A 110 -21.37 12.30 -15.05
N ILE A 111 -21.26 11.65 -13.88
CA ILE A 111 -20.30 10.57 -13.62
C ILE A 111 -20.44 9.42 -14.62
N ASP A 112 -21.65 9.04 -15.00
CA ASP A 112 -21.87 7.90 -15.90
C ASP A 112 -21.66 8.27 -17.38
N THR A 113 -21.64 9.55 -17.72
CA THR A 113 -21.48 10.05 -19.09
C THR A 113 -20.07 10.56 -19.38
N MET A 114 -19.24 10.74 -18.36
CA MET A 114 -17.87 11.23 -18.54
C MET A 114 -16.98 10.22 -19.26
N SER A 115 -16.40 10.67 -20.37
CA SER A 115 -15.59 9.82 -21.25
C SER A 115 -14.20 9.59 -20.68
N TYR A 116 -13.88 8.34 -20.30
CA TYR A 116 -12.54 7.97 -19.86
C TYR A 116 -11.40 8.29 -20.85
N PRO A 117 -11.52 8.02 -22.17
CA PRO A 117 -10.44 8.29 -23.12
C PRO A 117 -10.28 9.78 -23.48
N LYS A 118 -11.36 10.56 -23.40
CA LYS A 118 -11.39 11.95 -23.87
C LYS A 118 -11.16 12.96 -22.76
N THR A 119 -11.67 12.73 -21.55
CA THR A 119 -11.46 13.61 -20.39
C THR A 119 -10.01 13.55 -19.94
N LYS A 120 -9.39 14.71 -19.75
CA LYS A 120 -7.95 14.86 -19.48
C LYS A 120 -7.69 15.32 -18.05
N ILE A 121 -6.54 14.96 -17.51
CA ILE A 121 -6.01 15.37 -16.22
C ILE A 121 -4.52 15.69 -16.34
N HIS A 122 -4.04 16.66 -15.55
CA HIS A 122 -2.62 16.91 -15.43
C HIS A 122 -1.95 15.83 -14.57
N ARG A 123 -0.77 15.37 -14.98
CA ARG A 123 0.01 14.37 -14.23
C ARG A 123 0.31 14.82 -12.80
N GLU A 124 0.63 16.10 -12.59
CA GLU A 124 0.90 16.61 -11.24
C GLU A 124 -0.35 16.63 -10.35
N GLU A 125 -1.51 17.04 -10.89
CA GLU A 125 -2.79 17.01 -10.18
C GLU A 125 -3.17 15.57 -9.80
N LEU A 126 -3.00 14.61 -10.73
CA LEU A 126 -3.18 13.19 -10.45
C LEU A 126 -2.26 12.71 -9.31
N LYS A 127 -0.98 13.08 -9.35
CA LYS A 127 0.00 12.69 -8.35
C LYS A 127 -0.36 13.24 -6.96
N GLU A 128 -0.79 14.50 -6.87
CA GLU A 128 -1.24 15.10 -5.63
C GLU A 128 -2.49 14.40 -5.08
N TRP A 129 -3.46 14.10 -5.95
CA TRP A 129 -4.68 13.39 -5.57
C TRP A 129 -4.40 11.97 -5.07
N LEU A 130 -3.54 11.21 -5.77
CA LEU A 130 -3.11 9.87 -5.37
C LEU A 130 -2.37 9.91 -4.03
N LYS A 131 -1.53 10.93 -3.80
CA LYS A 131 -0.81 11.12 -2.53
C LYS A 131 -1.75 11.40 -1.36
N LYS A 132 -2.80 12.21 -1.57
CA LYS A 132 -3.81 12.50 -0.53
C LYS A 132 -4.65 11.28 -0.13
N ARG A 133 -4.68 10.24 -0.97
CA ARG A 133 -5.50 9.03 -0.78
C ARG A 133 -4.67 7.77 -0.50
N ASP A 134 -3.44 7.95 -0.02
CA ASP A 134 -2.54 6.86 0.41
C ASP A 134 -2.26 5.79 -0.67
N TYR A 135 -2.32 6.15 -1.96
CA TYR A 135 -1.94 5.24 -3.05
C TYR A 135 -0.43 5.03 -3.14
N PHE A 136 0.35 6.01 -2.70
CA PHE A 136 1.78 5.83 -2.49
C PHE A 136 1.99 5.18 -1.12
N GLU A 137 2.99 4.31 -1.01
CA GLU A 137 3.33 3.70 0.27
C GLU A 137 3.40 4.76 1.37
N GLN A 138 2.69 4.53 2.47
CA GLN A 138 3.08 5.14 3.73
C GLN A 138 4.52 4.69 3.95
N GLN A 139 5.46 5.62 3.91
CA GLN A 139 6.76 5.37 4.49
C GLN A 139 6.48 5.01 5.95
N LEU A 140 6.47 3.72 6.26
CA LEU A 140 6.96 3.27 7.55
C LEU A 140 8.37 3.85 7.56
N SER A 141 8.53 4.98 8.23
CA SER A 141 9.85 5.52 8.53
C SER A 141 10.58 4.35 9.16
N VAL A 142 11.50 3.75 8.41
CA VAL A 142 12.59 2.98 9.00
C VAL A 142 13.26 4.03 9.87
N ILE A 143 12.93 4.00 11.16
CA ILE A 143 13.60 4.83 12.15
C ILE A 143 15.02 4.32 12.10
N ASP A 144 15.86 5.07 11.38
CA ASP A 144 17.29 4.95 11.53
C ASP A 144 17.59 5.46 12.95
N VAL A 145 17.60 4.53 13.89
CA VAL A 145 17.71 4.76 15.34
C VAL A 145 18.92 5.65 15.64
N GLU A 146 19.95 5.57 14.81
CA GLU A 146 21.18 6.34 14.92
C GLU A 146 20.97 7.83 14.56
N SER A 147 20.25 8.13 13.47
CA SER A 147 19.99 9.52 13.04
C SER A 147 19.02 10.28 13.96
N THR A 148 18.16 9.53 14.66
CA THR A 148 17.15 10.09 15.58
C THR A 148 17.77 10.43 16.93
N LEU A 149 18.77 9.64 17.38
CA LEU A 149 19.47 9.86 18.65
C LEU A 149 20.37 11.11 18.60
N GLU A 150 21.01 11.40 17.47
CA GLU A 150 21.84 12.59 17.29
C GLU A 150 21.00 13.88 17.26
N LYS A 151 19.84 13.86 16.60
CA LYS A 151 18.90 15.00 16.61
C LYS A 151 18.20 15.18 17.96
N ALA A 152 17.96 14.11 18.72
CA ALA A 152 17.36 14.20 20.05
C ALA A 152 18.31 14.83 21.09
N LYS A 153 19.62 14.61 20.96
CA LYS A 153 20.63 15.20 21.86
C LYS A 153 20.85 16.70 21.63
N SER A 154 20.48 17.23 20.46
CA SER A 154 20.66 18.66 20.14
C SER A 154 19.45 19.54 20.50
N PHE A 155 18.35 18.98 21.02
CA PHE A 155 17.07 19.69 21.17
C PHE A 155 16.57 19.93 22.60
N TYR A 156 17.32 19.59 23.65
CA TYR A 156 16.94 19.96 25.02
C TYR A 156 18.07 20.60 25.81
N PRO A 157 18.06 21.94 25.97
CA PRO A 157 18.63 22.58 27.14
C PRO A 157 17.71 22.32 28.35
N HIS A 158 18.34 22.04 29.48
CA HIS A 158 17.87 22.13 30.87
C HIS A 158 16.37 22.41 31.18
N ASN A 159 15.80 21.46 31.94
CA ASN A 159 14.82 21.58 33.02
C ASN A 159 13.32 21.87 32.75
N ASN A 160 12.54 20.96 33.36
CA ASN A 160 11.24 21.06 34.02
C ASN A 160 9.97 20.64 33.26
N GLU A 161 9.46 19.48 33.71
CA GLU A 161 8.06 19.06 33.80
C GLU A 161 7.19 19.25 32.54
N ILE A 162 7.34 18.34 31.59
CA ILE A 162 6.30 18.06 30.60
C ILE A 162 5.55 16.81 31.09
N SER A 163 4.31 16.99 31.57
CA SER A 163 3.36 15.89 31.70
C SER A 163 3.10 15.28 30.32
N LEU A 164 3.82 14.20 30.03
CA LEU A 164 3.54 13.32 28.90
C LEU A 164 2.16 12.68 29.14
N LEU A 165 1.25 12.85 28.19
CA LEU A 165 0.08 11.97 28.13
C LEU A 165 0.59 10.52 28.04
N PRO A 166 0.01 9.57 28.80
CA PRO A 166 0.47 8.18 28.77
C PRO A 166 0.35 7.63 27.35
N GLU A 167 1.41 6.95 26.89
CA GLU A 167 1.40 6.25 25.60
C GLU A 167 0.17 5.33 25.53
N PRO A 168 -0.54 5.26 24.38
CA PRO A 168 -1.72 4.44 24.25
C PRO A 168 -1.35 2.98 24.56
N THR A 169 -1.76 2.55 25.75
CA THR A 169 -1.40 1.27 26.34
C THR A 169 -2.37 0.19 25.86
N TYR A 170 -2.57 0.09 24.53
CA TYR A 170 -3.33 -1.03 24.00
C TYR A 170 -2.37 -2.21 23.82
N THR A 171 -2.16 -2.95 24.91
CA THR A 171 -1.52 -4.27 24.85
C THR A 171 -2.59 -5.32 24.60
N THR A 172 -2.20 -6.42 23.97
CA THR A 172 -3.04 -7.63 23.93
C THR A 172 -2.26 -8.75 24.60
N PRO A 173 -2.91 -9.76 25.18
CA PRO A 173 -2.21 -10.88 25.81
C PRO A 173 -1.20 -11.58 24.88
N ALA A 174 -1.47 -11.56 23.57
CA ALA A 174 -0.55 -12.07 22.56
C ALA A 174 0.70 -11.18 22.38
N LEU A 175 0.55 -9.85 22.45
CA LEU A 175 1.65 -8.89 22.38
C LEU A 175 2.52 -8.96 23.64
N ASP A 176 1.89 -9.15 24.80
CA ASP A 176 2.60 -9.32 26.08
C ASP A 176 3.41 -10.63 26.08
N ALA A 177 2.82 -11.72 25.59
CA ALA A 177 3.52 -13.00 25.41
C ALA A 177 4.68 -12.90 24.41
N LEU A 178 4.49 -12.16 23.30
CA LEU A 178 5.51 -11.92 22.30
C LEU A 178 6.71 -11.19 22.91
N ASN A 179 6.45 -10.09 23.64
CA ASN A 179 7.48 -9.32 24.32
C ASN A 179 8.21 -10.16 25.38
N GLY A 180 7.49 -10.97 26.15
CA GLY A 180 8.08 -11.90 27.11
C GLY A 180 9.04 -12.90 26.47
N VAL A 181 8.65 -13.51 25.36
CA VAL A 181 9.51 -14.46 24.62
C VAL A 181 10.77 -13.79 24.09
N VAL A 182 10.68 -12.56 23.59
CA VAL A 182 11.86 -11.81 23.12
C VAL A 182 12.81 -11.53 24.29
N GLN A 183 12.30 -11.06 25.42
CA GLN A 183 13.11 -10.75 26.60
C GLN A 183 13.79 -11.99 27.19
N GLU A 184 13.08 -13.12 27.27
CA GLU A 184 13.63 -14.33 27.89
C GLU A 184 14.61 -15.07 26.97
N PHE A 185 14.27 -15.23 25.68
CA PHE A 185 14.99 -16.15 24.79
C PHE A 185 15.87 -15.47 23.75
N TRP A 186 15.60 -14.22 23.35
CA TRP A 186 16.17 -13.64 22.13
C TRP A 186 16.95 -12.35 22.33
N ILE A 187 16.67 -11.55 23.37
CA ILE A 187 17.33 -10.24 23.58
C ILE A 187 18.85 -10.36 23.77
N ASN A 188 19.29 -11.47 24.37
CA ASN A 188 20.70 -11.78 24.62
C ASN A 188 21.20 -12.95 23.76
N TYR A 189 20.43 -13.40 22.76
CA TYR A 189 20.83 -14.51 21.92
C TYR A 189 21.88 -14.06 20.90
N ASP A 190 23.12 -14.55 21.09
CA ASP A 190 24.19 -14.36 20.13
C ASP A 190 24.29 -15.59 19.19
N PRO A 191 24.08 -15.42 17.87
CA PRO A 191 24.14 -16.52 16.90
C PRO A 191 25.53 -17.15 16.72
N GLU A 192 26.60 -16.47 17.13
CA GLU A 192 27.97 -17.00 17.10
C GLU A 192 28.37 -17.65 18.43
N SER A 193 27.57 -17.47 19.47
CA SER A 193 27.75 -18.17 20.74
C SER A 193 27.31 -19.64 20.61
N ASN A 194 28.04 -20.55 21.26
CA ASN A 194 27.70 -21.99 21.31
C ASN A 194 26.45 -22.29 22.18
N LEU A 195 25.58 -21.31 22.41
CA LEU A 195 24.36 -21.51 23.20
C LEU A 195 23.37 -22.40 22.44
N PRO A 196 22.75 -23.38 23.13
CA PRO A 196 21.79 -24.27 22.50
C PRO A 196 20.55 -23.47 22.08
N ILE A 197 20.18 -23.58 20.80
CA ILE A 197 18.96 -22.97 20.27
C ILE A 197 17.75 -23.56 21.00
N PRO A 198 16.87 -22.73 21.61
CA PRO A 198 15.68 -23.23 22.29
C PRO A 198 14.76 -23.94 21.29
N LYS A 199 14.40 -25.18 21.63
CA LYS A 199 13.41 -25.95 20.87
C LYS A 199 12.06 -25.25 20.96
N GLN A 200 11.29 -25.30 19.88
CA GLN A 200 9.96 -24.68 19.81
C GLN A 200 9.03 -25.16 20.93
N SER A 201 9.09 -26.45 21.29
CA SER A 201 8.31 -27.01 22.40
C SER A 201 8.60 -26.35 23.75
N VAL A 202 9.86 -25.94 23.99
CA VAL A 202 10.28 -25.28 25.24
C VAL A 202 9.70 -23.87 25.34
N VAL A 203 9.71 -23.14 24.22
CA VAL A 203 9.12 -21.79 24.15
C VAL A 203 7.59 -21.87 24.28
N GLU A 204 6.94 -22.86 23.66
CA GLU A 204 5.49 -23.07 23.77
C GLU A 204 5.01 -23.47 25.17
N GLU A 205 5.80 -24.26 25.90
CA GLU A 205 5.54 -24.59 27.31
C GLU A 205 5.74 -23.36 28.20
N TRP A 206 6.81 -22.60 27.98
CA TRP A 206 7.06 -21.36 28.73
C TRP A 206 5.96 -20.31 28.53
N ILE A 207 5.45 -20.13 27.30
CA ILE A 207 4.31 -19.22 27.04
C ILE A 207 3.06 -19.73 27.76
N LYS A 208 2.83 -21.04 27.80
CA LYS A 208 1.67 -21.63 28.49
C LYS A 208 1.69 -21.35 30.00
N GLU A 209 2.87 -21.39 30.60
CA GLU A 209 3.06 -21.19 32.04
C GLU A 209 2.99 -19.72 32.44
N ASN A 210 3.56 -18.82 31.63
CA ASN A 210 3.67 -17.40 31.97
C ASN A 210 2.52 -16.54 31.41
N TYR A 211 1.82 -17.01 30.37
CA TYR A 211 0.73 -16.29 29.70
C TYR A 211 -0.50 -17.21 29.49
N PRO A 212 -1.27 -17.51 30.56
CA PRO A 212 -2.39 -18.44 30.51
C PRO A 212 -3.55 -18.00 29.61
N ASP A 213 -3.61 -16.70 29.27
CA ASP A 213 -4.59 -16.13 28.35
C ASP A 213 -4.33 -16.56 26.89
N VAL A 214 -3.12 -17.03 26.57
CA VAL A 214 -2.75 -17.56 25.25
C VAL A 214 -2.97 -19.08 25.21
N GLN A 215 -4.24 -19.50 25.22
CA GLN A 215 -4.59 -20.92 25.33
C GLN A 215 -4.35 -21.72 24.03
N GLY A 216 -4.44 -21.07 22.86
CA GLY A 216 -4.28 -21.72 21.57
C GLY A 216 -2.86 -22.23 21.33
N ALA A 217 -2.67 -23.54 21.17
CA ALA A 217 -1.37 -24.13 20.82
C ALA A 217 -0.79 -23.51 19.53
N ALA A 218 -1.62 -23.34 18.51
CA ALA A 218 -1.23 -22.69 17.26
C ALA A 218 -0.73 -21.24 17.48
N MET A 219 -1.36 -20.50 18.40
CA MET A 219 -0.96 -19.12 18.71
C MET A 219 0.43 -19.07 19.33
N ARG A 220 0.75 -19.99 20.25
CA ARG A 220 2.07 -20.12 20.87
C ARG A 220 3.15 -20.49 19.84
N THR A 221 2.83 -21.39 18.91
CA THR A 221 3.70 -21.72 17.78
C THR A 221 3.97 -20.49 16.89
N TYR A 222 2.94 -19.69 16.60
CA TYR A 222 3.11 -18.48 15.78
C TYR A 222 3.93 -17.41 16.50
N ILE A 223 3.72 -17.21 17.80
CA ILE A 223 4.53 -16.28 18.60
C ILE A 223 6.01 -16.67 18.53
N ASP A 224 6.36 -17.94 18.78
CA ASP A 224 7.75 -18.41 18.63
C ASP A 224 8.28 -18.19 17.20
N LYS A 225 7.50 -18.52 16.16
CA LYS A 225 7.93 -18.30 14.76
C LYS A 225 8.19 -16.83 14.42
N ILE A 226 7.45 -15.91 15.03
CA ILE A 226 7.63 -14.47 14.84
C ILE A 226 8.89 -14.01 15.56
N CYS A 227 9.06 -14.35 16.85
CA CYS A 227 10.19 -13.91 17.68
C CYS A 227 11.52 -14.58 17.35
N ARG A 228 11.49 -15.81 16.80
CA ARG A 228 12.68 -16.64 16.62
C ARG A 228 13.70 -15.96 15.72
N HIS A 229 14.94 -15.89 16.19
CA HIS A 229 16.05 -15.31 15.43
C HIS A 229 16.19 -16.01 14.05
N PRO A 230 16.44 -15.29 12.94
CA PRO A 230 16.48 -15.87 11.59
C PRO A 230 17.41 -17.08 11.43
N ILE A 231 18.55 -17.07 12.13
CA ILE A 231 19.55 -18.16 12.10
C ILE A 231 19.01 -19.42 12.82
N ALA A 232 18.20 -19.24 13.87
CA ALA A 232 17.57 -20.32 14.61
C ALA A 232 16.37 -20.95 13.88
N LYS A 233 15.87 -20.33 12.79
CA LYS A 233 14.81 -20.89 11.94
C LYS A 233 15.31 -21.99 11.00
N GLY A 234 16.60 -22.00 10.68
CA GLY A 234 17.21 -22.84 9.64
C GLY A 234 17.56 -24.28 10.06
N GLY A 235 17.28 -24.71 11.29
CA GLY A 235 17.41 -26.11 11.71
C GLY A 235 18.79 -26.76 11.50
N ARG A 236 19.88 -26.00 11.44
CA ARG A 236 21.23 -26.58 11.32
C ARG A 236 21.73 -27.04 12.68
N ILE A 237 21.51 -28.31 12.97
CA ILE A 237 22.36 -29.06 13.90
C ILE A 237 23.73 -29.18 13.22
N LYS A 238 24.69 -28.29 13.51
CA LYS A 238 26.10 -28.63 13.28
C LYS A 238 26.46 -29.68 14.34
N LYS A 239 26.37 -30.96 13.99
CA LYS A 239 27.03 -32.01 14.77
C LYS A 239 28.53 -31.70 14.74
N ILE A 240 29.05 -31.19 15.84
CA ILE A 240 30.48 -31.29 16.12
C ILE A 240 30.68 -32.76 16.53
N ASN A 241 31.15 -33.59 15.59
CA ASN A 241 31.67 -34.90 15.96
C ASN A 241 33.03 -34.71 16.63
N PRO A 242 33.37 -35.57 17.62
CA PRO A 242 34.56 -35.44 18.48
C PRO A 242 35.88 -35.51 17.71
#